data_AF-W5SJT3-F1
#
_entry.id   AF-W5SJT3-F1
#
_cell.length_a   1.000
_cell.length_b   1.000
_cell.length_c   1.000
_cell.angle_alpha   90.00
_cell.angle_beta   90.00
_cell.angle_gamma   90.00
#
_symmetry.space_group_name_H-M   'P 1'
#
loop_
_entity.id
_entity.type
_entity.pdbx_description
1 polymer ?
#
loop_
_entity_poly.entity_id
_entity_poly.type
_entity_poly.pdbx_seq_one_letter_code
_entity_poly.pdbx_strand_id
1 'polypeptide(L)'
;MKEKKGLGEIGRREERREGRERRRIVMMMMVVMMVMGCNSGGVKGEGQVGGAGGGEGRGLSGAMMEVGRSAERAFYAFIELMSDVLGFTAKVDTKKSDVGNYFNSLGVKLGEATKELEEVAKKSEVGVGKGEESKDEKNAIREAVDAAKGVLDTLKGHLESLGKVGDASIVGDAVTSAAAGTAADGDALKKAYSALKEIVKLAKGVGVLEPKAGIVSVKVGNADNKDGAKILSTNGAATATDASKAALILASVSGEEMLSSIVNSQEGDQ
;
A
#
# COMPACT_ATOMS: atom_id res chain seq x y z
N MET A 1 46.44 -14.84 8.39
CA MET A 1 45.77 -13.62 7.88
C MET A 1 45.58 -13.77 6.37
N LYS A 2 44.34 -13.94 5.91
CA LYS A 2 43.93 -13.79 4.50
C LYS A 2 42.67 -12.94 4.48
N GLU A 3 42.73 -11.84 3.74
CA GLU A 3 41.75 -10.76 3.69
C GLU A 3 40.41 -11.20 3.10
N LYS A 4 39.30 -10.77 3.72
CA LYS A 4 37.95 -10.76 3.14
C LYS A 4 37.78 -9.44 2.35
N LYS A 5 38.02 -9.46 1.03
CA LYS A 5 37.86 -8.29 0.14
C LYS A 5 36.68 -8.39 -0.86
N GLY A 6 35.68 -9.23 -0.61
CA GLY A 6 34.64 -9.56 -1.62
C GLY A 6 33.25 -8.90 -1.48
N LEU A 7 32.92 -8.24 -0.36
CA LEU A 7 31.52 -7.87 -0.07
C LEU A 7 31.15 -6.41 -0.41
N GLY A 8 32.13 -5.53 -0.63
CA GLY A 8 31.87 -4.10 -0.85
C GLY A 8 31.43 -3.71 -2.27
N GLU A 9 31.71 -4.54 -3.28
CA GLU A 9 31.45 -4.18 -4.69
C GLU A 9 30.05 -4.60 -5.17
N ILE A 10 29.44 -5.62 -4.56
CA ILE A 10 28.11 -6.11 -4.94
C ILE A 10 27.02 -5.11 -4.52
N GLY A 11 27.07 -4.61 -3.29
CA GLY A 11 26.08 -3.63 -2.78
C GLY A 11 26.09 -2.31 -3.56
N ARG A 12 27.27 -1.82 -3.98
CA ARG A 12 27.40 -0.57 -4.75
C ARG A 12 26.86 -0.69 -6.19
N ARG A 13 26.73 -1.90 -6.72
CA ARG A 13 26.12 -2.15 -8.05
C ARG A 13 24.59 -2.23 -7.97
N GLU A 14 24.06 -2.70 -6.86
CA GLU A 14 22.63 -2.83 -6.59
C GLU A 14 21.98 -1.46 -6.30
N GLU A 15 22.61 -0.64 -5.46
CA GLU A 15 22.20 0.78 -5.25
C GLU A 15 22.16 1.58 -6.57
N ARG A 16 23.09 1.30 -7.50
CA ARG A 16 23.13 1.96 -8.82
C ARG A 16 22.07 1.45 -9.80
N ARG A 17 21.47 0.29 -9.55
CA ARG A 17 20.31 -0.22 -10.30
C ARG A 17 19.01 0.37 -9.75
N GLU A 18 18.83 0.32 -8.43
CA GLU A 18 17.67 0.95 -7.77
C GLU A 18 17.60 2.45 -8.03
N GLY A 19 18.74 3.16 -7.97
CA GLY A 19 18.80 4.60 -8.29
C GLY A 19 18.48 4.93 -9.76
N ARG A 20 18.57 3.96 -10.67
CA ARG A 20 18.20 4.12 -12.09
C ARG A 20 16.72 3.82 -12.33
N GLU A 21 16.16 2.82 -11.65
CA GLU A 21 14.73 2.50 -11.69
C GLU A 21 13.89 3.54 -10.96
N ARG A 22 14.32 4.00 -9.76
CA ARG A 22 13.69 5.13 -9.06
C ARG A 22 13.68 6.39 -9.91
N ARG A 23 14.79 6.69 -10.62
CA ARG A 23 14.80 7.79 -11.59
C ARG A 23 13.80 7.54 -12.71
N ARG A 24 13.71 6.35 -13.29
CA ARG A 24 12.71 6.08 -14.35
C ARG A 24 11.27 6.26 -13.86
N ILE A 25 10.92 5.72 -12.70
CA ILE A 25 9.57 5.82 -12.13
C ILE A 25 9.23 7.29 -11.81
N VAL A 26 10.14 8.01 -11.16
CA VAL A 26 9.94 9.43 -10.83
C VAL A 26 9.94 10.31 -12.08
N MET A 27 10.80 10.06 -13.07
CA MET A 27 10.80 10.80 -14.34
C MET A 27 9.51 10.53 -15.11
N MET A 28 9.02 9.29 -15.13
CA MET A 28 7.77 8.93 -15.79
C MET A 28 6.56 9.59 -15.10
N MET A 29 6.57 9.65 -13.77
CA MET A 29 5.55 10.37 -12.99
C MET A 29 5.61 11.90 -13.19
N MET A 30 6.81 12.49 -13.33
CA MET A 30 6.98 13.91 -13.69
C MET A 30 6.60 14.21 -15.15
N VAL A 31 6.88 13.30 -16.08
CA VAL A 31 6.53 13.47 -17.51
C VAL A 31 5.02 13.45 -17.67
N VAL A 32 4.28 12.56 -16.98
CA VAL A 32 2.81 12.56 -17.01
C VAL A 32 2.21 13.87 -16.49
N MET A 33 2.84 14.54 -15.52
CA MET A 33 2.40 15.86 -15.05
C MET A 33 2.74 17.01 -16.02
N MET A 34 3.76 16.88 -16.87
CA MET A 34 4.13 17.92 -17.85
C MET A 34 3.30 17.89 -19.14
N VAL A 35 2.56 16.81 -19.46
CA VAL A 35 1.73 16.75 -20.68
C VAL A 35 0.37 17.46 -20.54
N MET A 36 0.02 18.02 -19.37
CA MET A 36 -1.19 18.84 -19.19
C MET A 36 -1.01 20.32 -19.58
N GLY A 37 0.09 20.67 -20.24
CA GLY A 37 0.44 22.05 -20.61
C GLY A 37 0.38 22.34 -22.11
N CYS A 38 -0.68 21.98 -22.82
CA CYS A 38 -0.92 22.48 -24.18
C CYS A 38 -2.40 22.84 -24.38
N ASN A 39 -2.77 24.06 -23.99
CA ASN A 39 -3.86 24.78 -24.65
C ASN A 39 -3.47 26.25 -24.83
N SER A 40 -3.58 26.71 -26.08
CA SER A 40 -3.62 28.08 -26.62
C SER A 40 -2.58 28.26 -27.74
N GLY A 41 -2.92 28.49 -29.01
CA GLY A 41 -4.23 28.70 -29.62
C GLY A 41 -4.10 29.02 -31.12
N GLY A 42 -5.26 29.08 -31.79
CA GLY A 42 -5.51 29.91 -32.97
C GLY A 42 -5.22 29.30 -34.34
N VAL A 43 -6.29 28.94 -35.07
CA VAL A 43 -6.68 29.65 -36.31
C VAL A 43 -8.16 29.39 -36.64
N LYS A 44 -8.88 30.50 -36.87
CA LYS A 44 -10.23 30.63 -37.42
C LYS A 44 -10.25 30.25 -38.91
N GLY A 45 -11.39 29.76 -39.41
CA GLY A 45 -11.81 30.05 -40.79
C GLY A 45 -12.61 28.95 -41.52
N GLU A 46 -13.93 28.99 -41.34
CA GLU A 46 -14.99 28.80 -42.35
C GLU A 46 -14.99 27.59 -43.32
N GLY A 47 -16.08 26.82 -43.24
CA GLY A 47 -16.47 25.84 -44.25
C GLY A 47 -17.63 24.94 -43.80
N GLN A 48 -18.84 25.50 -43.69
CA GLN A 48 -20.07 24.73 -43.45
C GLN A 48 -20.75 24.40 -44.78
N VAL A 49 -20.75 23.14 -45.21
CA VAL A 49 -21.77 22.40 -46.00
C VAL A 49 -21.35 20.93 -45.93
N GLY A 50 -22.11 19.88 -45.64
CA GLY A 50 -23.52 19.59 -45.43
C GLY A 50 -23.69 18.07 -45.61
N GLY A 51 -24.57 17.44 -44.85
CA GLY A 51 -25.20 16.17 -45.25
C GLY A 51 -24.55 14.84 -44.84
N ALA A 52 -25.34 14.09 -44.06
CA ALA A 52 -25.47 12.64 -44.04
C ALA A 52 -24.41 11.78 -43.32
N GLY A 53 -24.90 10.97 -42.38
CA GLY A 53 -24.26 9.74 -41.94
C GLY A 53 -23.86 9.78 -40.47
N GLY A 54 -24.59 9.01 -39.64
CA GLY A 54 -24.20 8.76 -38.25
C GLY A 54 -22.77 8.24 -38.18
N GLY A 55 -21.91 9.05 -37.56
CA GLY A 55 -20.57 8.67 -37.15
C GLY A 55 -20.41 9.18 -35.74
N GLU A 56 -20.24 8.27 -34.79
CA GLU A 56 -19.65 8.54 -33.48
C GLU A 56 -18.53 9.58 -33.62
N GLY A 57 -18.39 10.50 -32.67
CA GLY A 57 -17.42 11.61 -32.68
C GLY A 57 -15.95 11.15 -32.73
N ARG A 58 -15.54 10.60 -33.88
CA ARG A 58 -14.25 9.97 -34.18
C ARG A 58 -13.22 11.02 -34.61
N GLY A 59 -12.91 11.92 -33.69
CA GLY A 59 -11.71 12.77 -33.76
C GLY A 59 -10.85 12.57 -32.51
N LEU A 60 -9.56 12.95 -32.58
CA LEU A 60 -8.63 12.94 -31.43
C LEU A 60 -9.23 13.57 -30.16
N SER A 61 -10.06 14.61 -30.32
CA SER A 61 -10.77 15.26 -29.22
C SER A 61 -11.79 14.36 -28.51
N GLY A 62 -12.46 13.46 -29.22
CA GLY A 62 -13.44 12.53 -28.64
C GLY A 62 -12.77 11.42 -27.84
N ALA A 63 -11.72 10.82 -28.40
CA ALA A 63 -10.90 9.82 -27.71
C ALA A 63 -10.25 10.37 -26.44
N MET A 64 -9.70 11.59 -26.49
CA MET A 64 -9.14 12.24 -25.30
C MET A 64 -10.21 12.57 -24.24
N MET A 65 -11.43 12.94 -24.63
CA MET A 65 -12.54 13.12 -23.67
C MET A 65 -12.90 11.82 -22.96
N GLU A 66 -12.90 10.68 -23.67
CA GLU A 66 -13.20 9.37 -23.07
C GLU A 66 -12.10 8.90 -22.12
N VAL A 67 -10.83 9.10 -22.48
CA VAL A 67 -9.67 8.87 -21.59
C VAL A 67 -9.79 9.74 -20.35
N GLY A 68 -10.08 11.04 -20.51
CA GLY A 68 -10.25 11.98 -19.39
C GLY A 68 -11.35 11.55 -18.42
N ARG A 69 -12.53 11.16 -18.93
CA ARG A 69 -13.63 10.63 -18.10
C ARG A 69 -13.25 9.34 -17.39
N SER A 70 -12.46 8.47 -18.03
CA SER A 70 -11.98 7.24 -17.39
C SER A 70 -10.97 7.53 -16.29
N ALA A 71 -10.05 8.46 -16.53
CA ALA A 71 -9.05 8.86 -15.54
C ALA A 71 -9.72 9.49 -14.31
N GLU A 72 -10.77 10.29 -14.50
CA GLU A 72 -11.58 10.84 -13.42
C GLU A 72 -12.21 9.74 -12.54
N ARG A 73 -12.77 8.69 -13.15
CA ARG A 73 -13.32 7.55 -12.38
C ARG A 73 -12.27 6.81 -11.57
N ALA A 74 -11.12 6.52 -12.20
CA ALA A 74 -10.00 5.88 -11.50
C ALA A 74 -9.51 6.75 -10.32
N PHE A 75 -9.49 8.08 -10.50
CA PHE A 75 -9.12 9.02 -9.44
C PHE A 75 -10.12 9.02 -8.28
N TYR A 76 -11.43 9.03 -8.55
CA TYR A 76 -12.44 8.95 -7.47
C TYR A 76 -12.43 7.61 -6.74
N ALA A 77 -12.23 6.50 -7.44
CA ALA A 77 -12.05 5.19 -6.81
C ALA A 77 -10.85 5.17 -5.85
N PHE A 78 -9.76 5.86 -6.22
CA PHE A 78 -8.60 6.01 -5.34
C PHE A 78 -8.88 6.92 -4.13
N ILE A 79 -9.63 8.02 -4.30
CA ILE A 79 -10.05 8.86 -3.17
C ILE A 79 -10.92 8.09 -2.18
N GLU A 80 -11.85 7.28 -2.67
CA GLU A 80 -12.67 6.42 -1.81
C GLU A 80 -11.78 5.49 -0.98
N LEU A 81 -10.85 4.79 -1.64
CA LEU A 81 -9.87 3.93 -0.97
C LEU A 81 -9.07 4.68 0.11
N MET A 82 -8.58 5.89 -0.19
CA MET A 82 -7.86 6.72 0.80
C MET A 82 -8.72 7.07 2.02
N SER A 83 -10.01 7.37 1.79
CA SER A 83 -10.95 7.67 2.87
C SER A 83 -11.16 6.45 3.78
N ASP A 84 -11.29 5.26 3.20
CA ASP A 84 -11.46 4.03 3.99
C ASP A 84 -10.21 3.65 4.78
N VAL A 85 -9.02 3.90 4.24
CA VAL A 85 -7.75 3.70 4.97
C VAL A 85 -7.72 4.51 6.26
N LEU A 86 -8.37 5.68 6.29
CA LEU A 86 -8.52 6.53 7.46
C LEU A 86 -9.74 6.17 8.33
N GLY A 87 -10.60 5.25 7.88
CA GLY A 87 -11.91 4.97 8.44
C GLY A 87 -11.96 3.92 9.57
N PHE A 88 -10.87 3.19 9.84
CA PHE A 88 -10.87 2.17 10.89
C PHE A 88 -10.64 2.76 12.28
N THR A 89 -11.69 2.85 13.07
CA THR A 89 -11.63 3.26 14.48
C THR A 89 -11.91 2.06 15.38
N ALA A 90 -10.90 1.62 16.15
CA ALA A 90 -11.07 0.56 17.13
C ALA A 90 -11.94 1.04 18.32
N LYS A 91 -12.83 0.16 18.77
CA LYS A 91 -13.74 0.33 19.91
C LYS A 91 -13.48 -0.77 20.93
N VAL A 92 -14.05 -0.61 22.12
CA VAL A 92 -13.92 -1.58 23.23
C VAL A 92 -14.45 -2.96 22.90
N ASP A 93 -15.36 -3.07 21.92
CA ASP A 93 -16.00 -4.29 21.46
C ASP A 93 -15.49 -4.74 20.08
N THR A 94 -14.48 -4.07 19.52
CA THR A 94 -13.87 -4.47 18.25
C THR A 94 -13.31 -5.88 18.35
N LYS A 95 -13.78 -6.74 17.46
CA LYS A 95 -13.31 -8.12 17.36
C LYS A 95 -12.05 -8.19 16.52
N LYS A 96 -11.23 -9.21 16.75
CA LYS A 96 -10.08 -9.48 15.88
C LYS A 96 -10.53 -9.76 14.44
N SER A 97 -11.69 -10.40 14.24
CA SER A 97 -12.31 -10.58 12.93
C SER A 97 -12.68 -9.28 12.23
N ASP A 98 -13.00 -8.20 12.98
CA ASP A 98 -13.32 -6.90 12.38
C ASP A 98 -12.07 -6.28 11.75
N VAL A 99 -10.90 -6.50 12.33
CA VAL A 99 -9.60 -6.10 11.77
C VAL A 99 -9.33 -6.85 10.46
N GLY A 100 -9.56 -8.18 10.43
CA GLY A 100 -9.45 -8.96 9.20
C GLY A 100 -10.43 -8.49 8.12
N ASN A 101 -11.69 -8.27 8.48
CA ASN A 101 -12.71 -7.76 7.56
C ASN A 101 -12.34 -6.40 6.98
N TYR A 102 -11.74 -5.52 7.79
CA TYR A 102 -11.24 -4.24 7.33
C TYR A 102 -10.19 -4.41 6.22
N PHE A 103 -9.15 -5.23 6.43
CA PHE A 103 -8.15 -5.47 5.40
C PHE A 103 -8.73 -6.14 4.13
N ASN A 104 -9.67 -7.07 4.27
CA ASN A 104 -10.38 -7.64 3.11
C ASN A 104 -11.13 -6.56 2.33
N SER A 105 -11.82 -5.65 3.02
CA SER A 105 -12.56 -4.56 2.37
C SER A 105 -11.64 -3.63 1.58
N LEU A 106 -10.47 -3.29 2.13
CA LEU A 106 -9.44 -2.53 1.41
C LEU A 106 -8.95 -3.29 0.16
N GLY A 107 -8.73 -4.60 0.27
CA GLY A 107 -8.33 -5.43 -0.87
C GLY A 107 -9.38 -5.47 -1.99
N VAL A 108 -10.68 -5.51 -1.64
CA VAL A 108 -11.77 -5.45 -2.62
C VAL A 108 -11.77 -4.10 -3.35
N LYS A 109 -11.76 -2.99 -2.62
CA LYS A 109 -11.76 -1.64 -3.19
C LYS A 109 -10.52 -1.35 -4.03
N LEU A 110 -9.37 -1.84 -3.61
CA LEU A 110 -8.13 -1.75 -4.38
C LEU A 110 -8.26 -2.52 -5.70
N GLY A 111 -8.92 -3.68 -5.69
CA GLY A 111 -9.27 -4.41 -6.91
C GLY A 111 -10.24 -3.65 -7.84
N GLU A 112 -11.17 -2.86 -7.30
CA GLU A 112 -12.07 -2.00 -8.08
C GLU A 112 -11.32 -0.82 -8.70
N ALA A 113 -10.44 -0.15 -7.94
CA ALA A 113 -9.57 0.91 -8.45
C ALA A 113 -8.65 0.39 -9.58
N THR A 114 -8.09 -0.81 -9.43
CA THR A 114 -7.30 -1.49 -10.48
C THR A 114 -8.12 -1.72 -11.76
N LYS A 115 -9.42 -2.03 -11.66
CA LYS A 115 -10.30 -2.19 -12.83
C LYS A 115 -10.55 -0.85 -13.53
N GLU A 116 -10.85 0.21 -12.78
CA GLU A 116 -11.03 1.54 -13.37
C GLU A 116 -9.75 2.03 -14.06
N LEU A 117 -8.58 1.74 -13.48
CA LEU A 117 -7.29 2.06 -14.09
C LEU A 117 -7.05 1.30 -15.40
N GLU A 118 -7.47 0.03 -15.48
CA GLU A 118 -7.43 -0.74 -16.73
C GLU A 118 -8.30 -0.11 -17.83
N GLU A 119 -9.47 0.44 -17.48
CA GLU A 119 -10.32 1.12 -18.47
C GLU A 119 -9.68 2.40 -19.03
N VAL A 120 -8.85 3.10 -18.23
CA VAL A 120 -8.02 4.22 -18.72
C VAL A 120 -7.07 3.74 -19.81
N ALA A 121 -6.36 2.64 -19.56
CA ALA A 121 -5.43 2.07 -20.52
C ALA A 121 -6.13 1.66 -21.82
N LYS A 122 -7.22 0.89 -21.74
CA LYS A 122 -7.98 0.47 -22.94
C LYS A 122 -8.45 1.64 -23.79
N LYS A 123 -8.99 2.70 -23.18
CA LYS A 123 -9.47 3.88 -23.92
C LYS A 123 -8.33 4.70 -24.50
N SER A 124 -7.15 4.67 -23.89
CA SER A 124 -5.97 5.37 -24.41
C SER A 124 -5.40 4.73 -25.69
N GLU A 125 -5.75 3.47 -25.96
CA GLU A 125 -5.36 2.76 -27.19
C GLU A 125 -6.29 3.12 -28.38
N VAL A 126 -7.46 3.72 -28.11
CA VAL A 126 -8.42 4.12 -29.14
C VAL A 126 -8.00 5.49 -29.71
N GLY A 127 -7.54 5.51 -30.96
CA GLY A 127 -7.18 6.75 -31.67
C GLY A 127 -5.68 6.92 -31.97
N VAL A 128 -4.82 6.04 -31.47
CA VAL A 128 -3.47 5.86 -32.03
C VAL A 128 -3.67 5.21 -33.39
N GLY A 129 -3.45 5.98 -34.47
CA GLY A 129 -3.69 5.51 -35.83
C GLY A 129 -2.99 4.17 -36.05
N LYS A 130 -3.70 3.15 -36.54
CA LYS A 130 -3.15 1.83 -36.89
C LYS A 130 -2.26 1.89 -38.15
N GLY A 131 -1.44 2.92 -38.28
CA GLY A 131 -0.41 3.00 -39.31
C GLY A 131 0.71 2.01 -39.01
N GLU A 132 1.35 1.47 -40.02
CA GLU A 132 2.41 0.46 -39.85
C GLU A 132 3.61 0.96 -39.03
N GLU A 133 3.74 2.28 -38.84
CA GLU A 133 4.77 2.95 -38.04
C GLU A 133 4.49 2.99 -36.51
N SER A 134 3.26 2.70 -36.06
CA SER A 134 2.85 2.80 -34.65
C SER A 134 2.84 1.45 -33.90
N LYS A 135 3.34 0.37 -34.52
CA LYS A 135 3.37 -0.98 -33.90
C LYS A 135 4.44 -1.11 -32.81
N ASP A 136 5.45 -0.24 -32.83
CA ASP A 136 6.58 -0.26 -31.89
C ASP A 136 6.56 0.87 -30.86
N GLU A 137 5.65 1.86 -31.01
CA GLU A 137 5.41 2.91 -30.03
C GLU A 137 4.50 2.37 -28.93
N LYS A 138 5.12 1.86 -27.88
CA LYS A 138 4.40 1.46 -26.68
C LYS A 138 3.58 2.63 -26.14
N ASN A 139 2.29 2.42 -26.00
CA ASN A 139 1.40 3.39 -25.38
C ASN A 139 1.90 3.65 -23.94
N ALA A 140 2.44 4.84 -23.70
CA ALA A 140 3.00 5.22 -22.42
C ALA A 140 1.97 5.17 -21.28
N ILE A 141 0.69 5.43 -21.59
CA ILE A 141 -0.41 5.29 -20.61
C ILE A 141 -0.60 3.82 -20.26
N ARG A 142 -0.59 2.91 -21.25
CA ARG A 142 -0.67 1.47 -21.01
C ARG A 142 0.49 0.98 -20.13
N GLU A 143 1.72 1.38 -20.45
CA GLU A 143 2.90 0.99 -19.65
C GLU A 143 2.82 1.52 -18.20
N ALA A 144 2.38 2.76 -18.00
CA ALA A 144 2.21 3.34 -16.67
C ALA A 144 1.12 2.63 -15.87
N VAL A 145 -0.01 2.33 -16.52
CA VAL A 145 -1.11 1.57 -15.91
C VAL A 145 -0.65 0.18 -15.52
N ASP A 146 0.02 -0.56 -16.41
CA ASP A 146 0.47 -1.93 -16.13
C ASP A 146 1.47 -1.98 -14.97
N ALA A 147 2.39 -1.02 -14.89
CA ALA A 147 3.31 -0.89 -13.77
C ALA A 147 2.57 -0.62 -12.45
N ALA A 148 1.61 0.32 -12.45
CA ALA A 148 0.80 0.63 -11.28
C ALA A 148 -0.04 -0.56 -10.83
N LYS A 149 -0.68 -1.27 -11.77
CA LYS A 149 -1.47 -2.47 -11.49
C LYS A 149 -0.62 -3.58 -10.88
N GLY A 150 0.61 -3.80 -11.35
CA GLY A 150 1.51 -4.79 -10.75
C GLY A 150 1.79 -4.52 -9.26
N VAL A 151 1.99 -3.26 -8.90
CA VAL A 151 2.15 -2.84 -7.48
C VAL A 151 0.84 -3.06 -6.71
N LEU A 152 -0.29 -2.62 -7.27
CA LEU A 152 -1.61 -2.73 -6.64
C LEU A 152 -2.02 -4.19 -6.42
N ASP A 153 -1.81 -5.07 -7.40
CA ASP A 153 -2.14 -6.50 -7.29
C ASP A 153 -1.30 -7.19 -6.21
N THR A 154 -0.02 -6.81 -6.08
CA THR A 154 0.85 -7.30 -5.00
C THR A 154 0.33 -6.83 -3.63
N LEU A 155 0.01 -5.54 -3.50
CA LEU A 155 -0.56 -4.97 -2.27
C LEU A 155 -1.89 -5.65 -1.91
N LYS A 156 -2.76 -5.89 -2.89
CA LYS A 156 -4.01 -6.62 -2.72
C LYS A 156 -3.78 -7.99 -2.09
N GLY A 157 -2.84 -8.78 -2.61
CA GLY A 157 -2.52 -10.11 -2.09
C GLY A 157 -2.07 -10.08 -0.62
N HIS A 158 -1.33 -9.05 -0.21
CA HIS A 158 -0.97 -8.87 1.20
C HIS A 158 -2.16 -8.47 2.07
N LEU A 159 -3.06 -7.60 1.58
CA LEU A 159 -4.30 -7.24 2.28
C LEU A 159 -5.24 -8.44 2.44
N GLU A 160 -5.38 -9.29 1.42
CA GLU A 160 -6.13 -10.55 1.49
C GLU A 160 -5.51 -11.54 2.50
N SER A 161 -4.18 -11.50 2.68
CA SER A 161 -3.49 -12.31 3.69
C SER A 161 -3.78 -11.82 5.11
N LEU A 162 -3.75 -10.49 5.32
CA LEU A 162 -4.14 -9.87 6.58
C LEU A 162 -5.62 -10.08 6.89
N GLY A 163 -6.47 -10.10 5.86
CA GLY A 163 -7.89 -10.30 6.02
C GLY A 163 -8.32 -11.71 6.43
N LYS A 164 -7.38 -12.66 6.45
CA LYS A 164 -7.57 -14.02 6.98
C LYS A 164 -7.16 -14.15 8.45
N VAL A 165 -6.62 -13.09 9.05
CA VAL A 165 -6.18 -13.07 10.44
C VAL A 165 -7.34 -12.60 11.33
N GLY A 166 -7.41 -13.16 12.53
CA GLY A 166 -8.38 -12.77 13.56
C GLY A 166 -9.47 -13.81 13.80
N ASP A 167 -10.00 -13.79 15.02
CA ASP A 167 -11.05 -14.67 15.51
C ASP A 167 -12.22 -13.82 16.07
N ALA A 168 -13.25 -14.47 16.62
CA ALA A 168 -14.43 -13.79 17.14
C ALA A 168 -14.20 -13.04 18.47
N SER A 169 -13.02 -13.18 19.08
CA SER A 169 -12.69 -12.57 20.36
C SER A 169 -12.42 -11.08 20.18
N ILE A 170 -12.59 -10.33 21.27
CA ILE A 170 -12.33 -8.89 21.31
C ILE A 170 -10.82 -8.63 21.26
N VAL A 171 -10.41 -7.55 20.60
CA VAL A 171 -9.02 -7.08 20.64
C VAL A 171 -8.69 -6.62 22.06
N GLY A 172 -7.67 -7.22 22.67
CA GLY A 172 -7.31 -6.96 24.07
C GLY A 172 -8.13 -7.77 25.09
N ASP A 173 -8.84 -8.81 24.64
CA ASP A 173 -9.50 -9.76 25.54
C ASP A 173 -8.51 -10.37 26.54
N ALA A 174 -8.95 -10.47 27.80
CA ALA A 174 -8.16 -10.97 28.91
C ALA A 174 -9.01 -11.92 29.76
N VAL A 175 -8.62 -13.18 29.76
CA VAL A 175 -9.31 -14.22 30.55
C VAL A 175 -8.99 -14.00 32.03
N THR A 176 -9.98 -13.59 32.82
CA THR A 176 -9.80 -13.26 34.24
C THR A 176 -9.84 -14.48 35.17
N SER A 177 -10.31 -15.63 34.68
CA SER A 177 -10.47 -16.87 35.46
C SER A 177 -9.34 -17.87 35.28
N ALA A 178 -8.42 -17.66 34.34
CA ALA A 178 -7.34 -18.59 34.05
C ALA A 178 -6.10 -18.29 34.90
N ALA A 179 -5.48 -19.35 35.44
CA ALA A 179 -4.22 -19.23 36.19
C ALA A 179 -3.02 -18.89 35.28
N ALA A 180 -3.16 -19.03 33.96
CA ALA A 180 -2.14 -18.74 32.94
C ALA A 180 -2.79 -18.36 31.60
N GLY A 181 -2.06 -17.60 30.78
CA GLY A 181 -2.47 -17.25 29.42
C GLY A 181 -2.40 -18.44 28.44
N THR A 182 -3.09 -18.29 27.30
CA THR A 182 -3.00 -19.24 26.17
C THR A 182 -2.01 -18.70 25.15
N ALA A 183 -1.23 -19.59 24.52
CA ALA A 183 -0.35 -19.19 23.42
C ALA A 183 -1.17 -18.63 22.25
N ALA A 184 -0.60 -17.63 21.56
CA ALA A 184 -1.20 -17.11 20.34
C ALA A 184 -1.16 -18.16 19.22
N ASP A 185 -2.04 -17.99 18.23
CA ASP A 185 -1.96 -18.76 16.98
C ASP A 185 -0.72 -18.31 16.20
N GLY A 186 0.33 -19.14 16.23
CA GLY A 186 1.60 -18.86 15.57
C GLY A 186 1.49 -18.77 14.04
N ASP A 187 0.59 -19.54 13.41
CA ASP A 187 0.39 -19.48 11.96
C ASP A 187 -0.28 -18.16 11.56
N ALA A 188 -1.27 -17.72 12.35
CA ALA A 188 -1.92 -16.43 12.15
C ALA A 188 -0.95 -15.27 12.36
N LEU A 189 -0.11 -15.33 13.41
CA LEU A 189 0.89 -14.32 13.71
C LEU A 189 1.95 -14.21 12.61
N LYS A 190 2.45 -15.36 12.11
CA LYS A 190 3.42 -15.41 11.01
C LYS A 190 2.87 -14.83 9.72
N LYS A 191 1.60 -15.11 9.39
CA LYS A 191 0.92 -14.53 8.22
C LYS A 191 0.81 -13.01 8.35
N ALA A 192 0.38 -12.51 9.51
CA ALA A 192 0.27 -11.07 9.76
C ALA A 192 1.62 -10.36 9.62
N TYR A 193 2.65 -10.90 10.28
CA TYR A 193 4.02 -10.38 10.22
C TYR A 193 4.56 -10.35 8.78
N SER A 194 4.43 -11.46 8.05
CA SER A 194 4.96 -11.56 6.69
C SER A 194 4.26 -10.57 5.75
N ALA A 195 2.94 -10.44 5.86
CA ALA A 195 2.17 -9.50 5.05
C ALA A 195 2.55 -8.04 5.35
N LEU A 196 2.63 -7.64 6.63
CA LEU A 196 3.04 -6.27 7.01
C LEU A 196 4.46 -5.95 6.53
N LYS A 197 5.39 -6.91 6.67
CA LYS A 197 6.78 -6.75 6.22
C LYS A 197 6.88 -6.56 4.71
N GLU A 198 6.19 -7.38 3.93
CA GLU A 198 6.21 -7.26 2.47
C GLU A 198 5.46 -6.01 1.98
N ILE A 199 4.40 -5.55 2.67
CA ILE A 199 3.76 -4.25 2.39
C ILE A 199 4.76 -3.10 2.56
N VAL A 200 5.50 -3.05 3.67
CA VAL A 200 6.51 -2.00 3.91
C VAL A 200 7.62 -2.06 2.86
N LYS A 201 8.07 -3.26 2.50
CA LYS A 201 9.08 -3.46 1.45
C LYS A 201 8.59 -3.02 0.08
N LEU A 202 7.34 -3.34 -0.29
CA LEU A 202 6.72 -2.88 -1.52
C LEU A 202 6.63 -1.35 -1.56
N ALA A 203 6.18 -0.73 -0.46
CA ALA A 203 6.10 0.72 -0.32
C ALA A 203 7.48 1.38 -0.47
N LYS A 204 8.52 0.82 0.17
CA LYS A 204 9.91 1.28 0.02
C LYS A 204 10.39 1.20 -1.43
N GLY A 205 10.03 0.13 -2.14
CA GLY A 205 10.36 -0.08 -3.55
C GLY A 205 9.84 1.04 -4.45
N VAL A 206 8.67 1.60 -4.14
CA VAL A 206 8.06 2.73 -4.86
C VAL A 206 8.41 4.12 -4.27
N GLY A 207 9.33 4.17 -3.30
CA GLY A 207 9.88 5.42 -2.78
C GLY A 207 9.19 5.98 -1.52
N VAL A 208 8.28 5.24 -0.89
CA VAL A 208 7.75 5.59 0.43
C VAL A 208 8.85 5.44 1.47
N LEU A 209 8.91 6.36 2.43
CA LEU A 209 9.89 6.30 3.53
C LEU A 209 9.59 5.10 4.44
N GLU A 210 10.64 4.51 4.99
CA GLU A 210 10.47 3.44 5.96
C GLU A 210 9.87 3.97 7.27
N PRO A 211 9.09 3.15 7.99
CA PRO A 211 8.59 3.52 9.31
C PRO A 211 9.73 3.86 10.26
N LYS A 212 9.62 4.99 10.95
CA LYS A 212 10.65 5.46 11.88
C LYS A 212 10.86 4.44 13.00
N ALA A 213 12.11 4.02 13.21
CA ALA A 213 12.46 3.16 14.32
C ALA A 213 12.22 3.88 15.65
N GLY A 214 11.55 3.19 16.57
CA GLY A 214 11.38 3.67 17.93
C GLY A 214 12.69 3.65 18.70
N ILE A 215 12.97 4.74 19.42
CA ILE A 215 14.05 4.78 20.41
C ILE A 215 13.54 4.48 21.83
N VAL A 216 12.22 4.28 21.96
CA VAL A 216 11.54 4.13 23.24
C VAL A 216 11.82 2.75 23.82
N SER A 217 12.59 2.75 24.90
CA SER A 217 12.77 1.56 25.73
C SER A 217 11.50 1.32 26.57
N VAL A 218 11.32 0.10 27.09
CA VAL A 218 10.32 -0.20 28.15
C VAL A 218 10.43 0.70 29.40
N LYS A 219 11.47 1.54 29.50
CA LYS A 219 11.54 2.63 30.47
C LYS A 219 10.96 3.92 29.90
N VAL A 220 9.94 4.43 30.58
CA VAL A 220 9.33 5.75 30.29
C VAL A 220 9.73 6.68 31.43
N GLY A 221 10.64 7.61 31.16
CA GLY A 221 11.29 8.41 32.20
C GLY A 221 12.08 7.53 33.17
N ASN A 222 11.79 7.65 34.48
CA ASN A 222 12.41 6.83 35.52
C ASN A 222 11.66 5.51 35.82
N ALA A 223 10.48 5.30 35.23
CA ALA A 223 9.67 4.11 35.47
C ALA A 223 10.12 2.94 34.58
N ASP A 224 10.35 1.76 35.17
CA ASP A 224 10.63 0.51 34.46
C ASP A 224 9.33 -0.27 34.21
N ASN A 225 8.82 -0.20 32.98
CA ASN A 225 7.55 -0.83 32.60
C ASN A 225 7.74 -2.23 32.00
N LYS A 226 8.93 -2.84 32.06
CA LYS A 226 9.20 -4.16 31.44
C LYS A 226 8.23 -5.27 31.86
N ASP A 227 7.71 -5.20 33.08
CA ASP A 227 6.73 -6.16 33.58
C ASP A 227 5.40 -6.09 32.81
N GLY A 228 5.16 -5.04 32.02
CA GLY A 228 4.02 -4.97 31.10
C GLY A 228 3.98 -6.14 30.11
N ALA A 229 5.13 -6.71 29.74
CA ALA A 229 5.16 -7.90 28.88
C ALA A 229 4.56 -9.16 29.53
N LYS A 230 4.39 -9.18 30.86
CA LYS A 230 3.77 -10.32 31.57
C LYS A 230 2.33 -10.57 31.16
N ILE A 231 1.63 -9.60 30.55
CA ILE A 231 0.29 -9.80 30.00
C ILE A 231 0.26 -10.84 28.87
N LEU A 232 1.42 -11.12 28.25
CA LEU A 232 1.57 -12.10 27.17
C LEU A 232 2.06 -13.48 27.69
N SER A 233 2.21 -13.63 29.00
CA SER A 233 2.79 -14.84 29.61
C SER A 233 1.83 -16.03 29.59
N THR A 234 2.36 -17.21 29.26
CA THR A 234 1.70 -18.51 29.43
C THR A 234 2.09 -19.22 30.74
N ASN A 235 2.98 -18.61 31.55
CA ASN A 235 3.56 -19.23 32.75
C ASN A 235 3.01 -18.65 34.07
N GLY A 236 1.92 -17.87 34.02
CA GLY A 236 1.25 -17.35 35.21
C GLY A 236 0.33 -16.17 34.90
N ALA A 237 -0.62 -15.90 35.81
CA ALA A 237 -1.58 -14.82 35.68
C ALA A 237 -0.91 -13.45 35.80
N ALA A 238 -1.18 -12.57 34.84
CA ALA A 238 -0.82 -11.17 34.93
C ALA A 238 -1.71 -10.43 35.94
N THR A 239 -1.16 -9.40 36.57
CA THR A 239 -1.88 -8.54 37.52
C THR A 239 -2.37 -7.25 36.84
N ALA A 240 -3.29 -6.54 37.49
CA ALA A 240 -3.73 -5.21 37.03
C ALA A 240 -2.57 -4.21 36.89
N THR A 241 -1.51 -4.37 37.71
CA THR A 241 -0.29 -3.56 37.62
C THR A 241 0.48 -3.84 36.33
N ASP A 242 0.54 -5.10 35.89
CA ASP A 242 1.21 -5.47 34.63
C ASP A 242 0.45 -4.90 33.43
N ALA A 243 -0.89 -4.98 33.43
CA ALA A 243 -1.73 -4.35 32.40
C ALA A 243 -1.54 -2.83 32.35
N SER A 244 -1.44 -2.16 33.50
CA SER A 244 -1.19 -0.71 33.58
C SER A 244 0.18 -0.34 32.98
N LYS A 245 1.22 -1.14 33.23
CA LYS A 245 2.55 -0.96 32.64
C LYS A 245 2.55 -1.17 31.12
N ALA A 246 1.80 -2.15 30.62
CA ALA A 246 1.64 -2.38 29.18
C ALA A 246 0.97 -1.18 28.49
N ALA A 247 -0.07 -0.61 29.09
CA ALA A 247 -0.73 0.59 28.59
C ALA A 247 0.23 1.79 28.54
N LEU A 248 1.10 1.96 29.55
CA LEU A 248 2.11 3.02 29.55
C LEU A 248 3.16 2.85 28.44
N ILE A 249 3.55 1.62 28.11
CA ILE A 249 4.44 1.35 26.97
C ILE A 249 3.76 1.78 25.67
N LEU A 250 2.53 1.32 25.43
CA LEU A 250 1.78 1.62 24.20
C LEU A 250 1.49 3.12 24.04
N ALA A 251 1.20 3.84 25.13
CA ALA A 251 0.98 5.28 25.10
C ALA A 251 2.24 6.10 24.78
N SER A 252 3.43 5.49 24.87
CA SER A 252 4.71 6.16 24.64
C SER A 252 5.29 5.96 23.24
N VAL A 253 4.65 5.14 22.39
CA VAL A 253 5.10 4.82 21.04
C VAL A 253 4.09 5.25 19.99
N SER A 254 4.60 5.71 18.84
CA SER A 254 3.78 6.01 17.67
C SER A 254 3.45 4.76 16.85
N GLY A 255 2.44 4.87 15.98
CA GLY A 255 2.09 3.80 15.02
C GLY A 255 3.25 3.43 14.09
N GLU A 256 4.04 4.41 13.65
CA GLU A 256 5.23 4.17 12.83
C GLU A 256 6.29 3.36 13.58
N GLU A 257 6.54 3.67 14.85
CA GLU A 257 7.51 2.96 15.68
C GLU A 257 7.06 1.52 15.98
N MET A 258 5.75 1.32 16.20
CA MET A 258 5.17 -0.03 16.33
C MET A 258 5.33 -0.83 15.04
N LEU A 259 4.97 -0.26 13.89
CA LEU A 259 5.12 -0.92 12.60
C LEU A 259 6.60 -1.23 12.29
N SER A 260 7.49 -0.28 12.57
CA SER A 260 8.94 -0.46 12.44
C SER A 260 9.45 -1.63 13.28
N SER A 261 8.97 -1.73 14.52
CA SER A 261 9.33 -2.84 15.41
C SER A 261 8.85 -4.18 14.85
N ILE A 262 7.59 -4.26 14.39
CA ILE A 262 7.01 -5.47 13.81
C ILE A 262 7.81 -5.95 12.59
N VAL A 263 8.11 -5.08 11.63
CA VAL A 263 8.77 -5.51 10.38
C VAL A 263 10.26 -5.86 10.57
N ASN A 264 10.86 -5.35 11.64
CA ASN A 264 12.25 -5.66 12.03
C ASN A 264 12.37 -6.83 13.02
N SER A 265 11.27 -7.34 13.58
CA SER A 265 11.26 -8.57 14.37
C SER A 265 11.68 -9.80 13.55
N GLN A 266 12.11 -10.85 14.23
CA GLN A 266 12.42 -12.16 13.66
C GLN A 266 11.24 -13.13 13.82
N GLU A 267 11.14 -14.15 12.96
CA GLU A 267 10.07 -15.16 13.09
C GLU A 267 10.14 -15.94 14.42
N GLY A 268 11.32 -16.00 15.05
CA GLY A 268 11.51 -16.61 16.37
C GLY A 268 11.21 -15.67 17.55
N ASP A 269 10.88 -14.41 17.28
CA ASP A 269 10.42 -13.45 18.30
C ASP A 269 8.90 -13.53 18.53
N GLN A 270 8.22 -14.43 17.80
CA GLN A 270 6.79 -14.70 17.84
C GLN A 270 6.41 -15.75 18.89
#